data_AF-A0A485CB90-F1
#
_entry.id   AF-A0A485CB90-F1
#
_cell.length_a   1.000
_cell.length_b   1.000
_cell.length_c   1.000
_cell.angle_alpha   90.00
_cell.angle_beta   90.00
_cell.angle_gamma   90.00
#
_symmetry.space_group_name_H-M   'P 1'
#
loop_
_entity.id
_entity.type
_entity.pdbx_description
1 polymer ?
#
loop_
_entity_poly.entity_id
_entity_poly.type
_entity_poly.pdbx_seq_one_letter_code
_entity_poly.pdbx_strand_id
1 'polypeptide(L)'
;MKIVEVKHPLVKHKLGLMREHDISTKRFRELASEVGSLLTYEATADLQTEKVTIEGWNGPVEIEQIKGKKITVVPILRAGLGMMEGVLEHVPSARISVVGIYRDEETLEPVPYFQKLVSNIDERMALVVDPMLATGGSMIATIDLLKKAGCSSIKVLVLVAAPGRDCRAGESASGC
;
A
#
# COMPACT_ATOMS: atom_id res chain seq x y z
N MET A 1 2.87 6.03 -15.24
CA MET A 1 2.63 5.17 -14.07
C MET A 1 1.99 3.86 -14.52
N LYS A 2 2.25 2.72 -13.85
CA LYS A 2 1.53 1.45 -14.10
C LYS A 2 0.34 1.36 -13.14
N ILE A 3 -0.87 1.19 -13.66
CA ILE A 3 -2.09 0.99 -12.86
C ILE A 3 -2.54 -0.46 -13.00
N VAL A 4 -2.85 -1.11 -11.88
CA VAL A 4 -3.39 -2.48 -11.85
C VAL A 4 -4.71 -2.47 -11.08
N GLU A 5 -5.81 -2.61 -11.81
CA GLU A 5 -7.13 -2.85 -11.20
C GLU A 5 -7.26 -4.35 -10.87
N VAL A 6 -7.32 -4.70 -9.58
CA VAL A 6 -7.44 -6.09 -9.14
C VAL A 6 -8.87 -6.58 -9.36
N LYS A 7 -9.05 -7.47 -10.35
CA LYS A 7 -10.37 -7.97 -10.78
C LYS A 7 -10.80 -9.29 -10.14
N HIS A 8 -10.06 -9.78 -9.14
CA HIS A 8 -10.34 -11.04 -8.47
C HIS A 8 -11.76 -11.05 -7.85
N PRO A 9 -12.57 -12.13 -8.00
CA PRO A 9 -13.95 -12.17 -7.52
C PRO A 9 -14.12 -11.86 -6.03
N LEU A 10 -13.22 -12.37 -5.17
CA LEU A 10 -13.26 -12.07 -3.73
C LEU A 10 -12.99 -10.60 -3.42
N VAL A 11 -12.12 -9.94 -4.18
CA VAL A 11 -11.86 -8.49 -4.01
C VAL A 11 -13.12 -7.72 -4.37
N LYS A 12 -13.74 -8.02 -5.53
CA LYS A 12 -14.99 -7.38 -5.96
C LYS A 12 -16.13 -7.60 -4.98
N HIS A 13 -16.29 -8.83 -4.48
CA HIS A 13 -17.32 -9.18 -3.51
C HIS A 13 -17.15 -8.42 -2.19
N LYS A 14 -15.96 -8.47 -1.60
CA LYS A 14 -15.66 -7.79 -0.33
C LYS A 14 -15.78 -6.27 -0.47
N LEU A 15 -15.26 -5.71 -1.58
CA LEU A 15 -15.41 -4.28 -1.88
C LEU A 15 -16.89 -3.88 -2.05
N GLY A 16 -17.73 -4.74 -2.64
CA GLY A 16 -19.17 -4.53 -2.72
C GLY A 16 -19.83 -4.44 -1.35
N LEU A 17 -19.49 -5.37 -0.43
CA LEU A 17 -20.00 -5.36 0.94
C LEU A 17 -19.57 -4.10 1.71
N MET A 18 -18.34 -3.62 1.51
CA MET A 18 -17.84 -2.39 2.17
C MET A 18 -18.61 -1.12 1.77
N ARG A 19 -19.39 -1.15 0.68
CA ARG A 19 -20.19 -0.02 0.20
C ARG A 19 -21.61 0.01 0.77
N GLU A 20 -22.02 -1.02 1.50
CA GLU A 20 -23.30 -1.04 2.21
C GLU A 20 -23.34 0.09 3.24
N HIS A 21 -24.35 0.97 3.16
CA HIS A 21 -24.47 2.14 4.04
C HIS A 21 -24.56 1.75 5.52
N ASP A 22 -25.27 0.66 5.82
CA ASP A 22 -25.55 0.21 7.19
C ASP A 22 -24.52 -0.80 7.72
N ILE A 23 -23.36 -0.93 7.07
CA ILE A 23 -22.30 -1.83 7.54
C ILE A 23 -21.75 -1.38 8.89
N SER A 24 -21.60 -2.33 9.83
CA SER A 24 -20.95 -2.03 11.11
C SER A 24 -19.47 -1.71 10.95
N THR A 25 -18.94 -0.82 11.80
CA THR A 25 -17.50 -0.48 11.82
C THR A 25 -16.60 -1.69 12.00
N LYS A 26 -17.03 -2.70 12.78
CA LYS A 26 -16.29 -3.96 12.96
C LYS A 26 -16.10 -4.67 11.61
N ARG A 27 -17.21 -4.90 10.91
CA ARG A 27 -17.21 -5.61 9.62
C ARG A 27 -16.45 -4.83 8.54
N PHE A 28 -16.60 -3.51 8.50
CA PHE A 28 -15.85 -2.68 7.55
C PHE A 28 -14.34 -2.78 7.78
N ARG A 29 -13.88 -2.76 9.04
CA ARG A 29 -12.47 -2.89 9.40
C ARG A 29 -11.90 -4.24 9.00
N GLU A 30 -12.64 -5.32 9.27
CA GLU A 30 -12.26 -6.69 8.87
C GLU A 30 -12.12 -6.78 7.35
N LEU A 31 -13.12 -6.31 6.59
CA LEU A 31 -13.07 -6.32 5.12
C LEU A 31 -11.94 -5.46 4.55
N ALA A 32 -11.63 -4.30 5.14
CA ALA A 32 -10.52 -3.46 4.72
C ALA A 32 -9.17 -4.19 4.85
N SER A 33 -8.99 -4.93 5.95
CA SER A 33 -7.80 -5.76 6.18
C SER A 33 -7.75 -6.92 5.19
N GLU A 34 -8.86 -7.64 5.01
CA GLU A 34 -8.92 -8.76 4.06
C GLU A 34 -8.61 -8.33 2.62
N VAL A 35 -9.15 -7.19 2.17
CA VAL A 35 -8.82 -6.67 0.85
C VAL A 35 -7.37 -6.16 0.81
N GLY A 36 -6.87 -5.53 1.87
CA GLY A 36 -5.45 -5.15 1.98
C GLY A 36 -4.50 -6.34 1.81
N SER A 37 -4.85 -7.49 2.40
CA SER A 37 -4.16 -8.77 2.26
C SER A 37 -4.13 -9.23 0.79
N LEU A 38 -5.29 -9.25 0.12
CA LEU A 38 -5.38 -9.65 -1.30
C LEU A 38 -4.63 -8.68 -2.24
N LEU A 39 -4.68 -7.37 -1.98
CA LEU A 39 -3.94 -6.38 -2.76
C LEU A 39 -2.43 -6.54 -2.59
N THR A 40 -1.98 -6.92 -1.38
CA THR A 40 -0.56 -7.15 -1.11
C THR A 40 -0.03 -8.31 -1.94
N TYR A 41 -0.75 -9.42 -1.98
CA TYR A 41 -0.39 -10.59 -2.79
C TYR A 41 -0.15 -10.21 -4.27
N GLU A 42 -1.09 -9.49 -4.88
CA GLU A 42 -0.97 -8.99 -6.26
C GLU A 42 0.19 -7.99 -6.42
N ALA A 43 0.36 -7.07 -5.47
CA ALA A 43 1.40 -6.05 -5.51
C ALA A 43 2.82 -6.63 -5.35
N THR A 44 2.96 -7.81 -4.74
CA THR A 44 4.25 -8.48 -4.49
C THR A 44 4.58 -9.58 -5.50
N ALA A 45 3.75 -9.80 -6.52
CA ALA A 45 3.95 -10.87 -7.51
C ALA A 45 5.26 -10.75 -8.33
N ASP A 46 5.89 -9.58 -8.35
CA ASP A 46 7.13 -9.28 -9.08
C ASP A 46 8.36 -9.09 -8.17
N LEU A 47 8.27 -9.47 -6.89
CA LEU A 47 9.42 -9.42 -5.99
C LEU A 47 10.55 -10.30 -6.51
N GLN A 48 11.77 -9.76 -6.51
CA GLN A 48 12.96 -10.52 -6.90
C GLN A 48 13.31 -11.55 -5.83
N THR A 49 13.71 -12.74 -6.28
CA THR A 49 14.22 -13.79 -5.42
C THR A 49 15.71 -14.05 -5.64
N GLU A 50 16.35 -14.66 -4.65
CA GLU A 50 17.71 -15.19 -4.75
C GLU A 50 17.79 -16.61 -4.19
N LYS A 51 18.69 -17.41 -4.77
CA LYS A 51 18.89 -18.80 -4.38
C LYS A 51 19.78 -18.90 -3.15
N VAL A 52 19.36 -19.70 -2.17
CA VAL A 52 20.09 -19.94 -0.92
C VAL A 52 19.99 -21.43 -0.58
N THR A 53 21.12 -22.05 -0.22
CA THR A 53 21.13 -23.42 0.31
C THR A 53 20.88 -23.39 1.82
N ILE A 54 19.90 -24.16 2.28
CA ILE A 54 19.60 -24.37 3.69
C ILE A 54 19.65 -25.85 4.06
N GLU A 55 19.69 -26.15 5.35
CA GLU A 55 19.58 -27.54 5.84
C GLU A 55 18.11 -27.94 5.93
N GLY A 56 17.71 -28.93 5.14
CA GLY A 56 16.37 -29.51 5.15
C GLY A 56 16.27 -30.71 6.09
N TRP A 57 15.05 -31.25 6.24
CA TRP A 57 14.82 -32.43 7.11
C TRP A 57 15.57 -33.69 6.66
N ASN A 58 15.98 -33.77 5.39
CA ASN A 58 16.70 -34.89 4.79
C ASN A 58 17.96 -34.44 4.03
N GLY A 59 18.66 -33.44 4.57
CA GLY A 59 19.90 -32.91 4.00
C GLY A 59 19.75 -31.54 3.33
N PRO A 60 20.84 -31.02 2.73
CA PRO A 60 20.87 -29.70 2.11
C PRO A 60 19.89 -29.56 0.95
N VAL A 61 19.18 -28.42 0.89
CA VAL A 61 18.21 -28.09 -0.16
C VAL A 61 18.36 -26.63 -0.60
N GLU A 62 18.32 -26.40 -1.91
CA GLU A 62 18.28 -25.05 -2.49
C GLU A 62 16.85 -24.51 -2.44
N ILE A 63 16.67 -23.29 -1.93
CA ILE A 63 15.40 -22.58 -1.86
C ILE A 63 15.54 -21.17 -2.45
N GLU A 64 14.40 -20.51 -2.68
CA GLU A 64 14.34 -19.10 -3.02
C GLU A 64 13.94 -18.25 -1.82
N GLN A 65 14.62 -17.12 -1.63
CA GLN A 65 14.29 -16.09 -0.64
C GLN A 65 14.07 -14.75 -1.32
N ILE A 66 13.23 -13.90 -0.72
CA ILE A 66 13.04 -12.52 -1.22
C ILE A 66 14.37 -11.77 -1.09
N LYS A 67 14.86 -11.26 -2.21
CA LYS A 67 16.13 -10.55 -2.30
C LYS A 67 16.04 -9.14 -1.69
N GLY A 68 17.09 -8.72 -1.01
CA GLY A 68 17.27 -7.34 -0.53
C GLY A 68 16.78 -7.08 0.89
N LYS A 69 16.67 -5.80 1.28
CA LYS A 69 16.23 -5.43 2.62
C LYS A 69 14.73 -5.64 2.79
N LYS A 70 14.32 -5.90 4.03
CA LYS A 70 12.90 -5.97 4.45
C LYS A 70 12.10 -4.77 3.93
N ILE A 71 10.96 -5.05 3.30
CA ILE A 71 9.98 -4.06 2.83
C ILE A 71 9.57 -3.13 3.97
N THR A 72 9.20 -1.88 3.65
CA THR A 72 8.55 -0.97 4.60
C THR A 72 7.09 -0.73 4.21
N VAL A 73 6.18 -0.91 5.16
CA VAL A 73 4.75 -0.58 5.00
C VAL A 73 4.53 0.84 5.51
N VAL A 74 3.89 1.67 4.69
CA VAL A 74 3.69 3.09 4.95
C VAL A 74 2.19 3.38 5.04
N PRO A 75 1.56 3.21 6.22
CA PRO A 75 0.16 3.60 6.39
C PRO A 75 0.04 5.11 6.47
N ILE A 76 -0.82 5.68 5.63
CA ILE A 76 -1.25 7.09 5.76
C ILE A 76 -2.31 7.15 6.87
N LEU A 77 -1.98 7.85 7.96
CA LEU A 77 -2.88 7.94 9.10
C LEU A 77 -4.11 8.78 8.77
N ARG A 78 -5.31 8.41 9.25
CA ARG A 78 -5.59 7.26 10.14
C ARG A 78 -6.04 6.02 9.37
N ALA A 79 -6.61 6.19 8.19
CA ALA A 79 -7.34 5.15 7.46
C ALA A 79 -6.43 4.00 6.99
N GLY A 80 -5.17 4.28 6.65
CA GLY A 80 -4.18 3.27 6.24
C GLY A 80 -3.93 2.17 7.26
N LEU A 81 -4.14 2.45 8.56
CA LEU A 81 -4.01 1.44 9.62
C LEU A 81 -4.99 0.27 9.44
N GLY A 82 -6.18 0.52 8.87
CA GLY A 82 -7.19 -0.52 8.64
C GLY A 82 -6.81 -1.54 7.56
N MET A 83 -5.81 -1.23 6.72
CA MET A 83 -5.30 -2.15 5.69
C MET A 83 -3.97 -2.79 6.09
N MET A 84 -3.19 -2.12 6.94
CA MET A 84 -1.84 -2.52 7.31
C MET A 84 -1.77 -3.94 7.88
N GLU A 85 -2.73 -4.33 8.73
CA GLU A 85 -2.77 -5.68 9.32
C GLU A 85 -2.79 -6.77 8.24
N GLY A 86 -3.65 -6.63 7.23
CA GLY A 86 -3.69 -7.56 6.10
C GLY A 86 -2.41 -7.58 5.26
N VAL A 87 -1.70 -6.46 5.16
CA VAL A 87 -0.38 -6.43 4.51
C VAL A 87 0.65 -7.24 5.31
N LEU A 88 0.64 -7.09 6.63
CA LEU A 88 1.58 -7.76 7.53
C LEU A 88 1.37 -9.28 7.61
N GLU A 89 0.21 -9.81 7.22
CA GLU A 89 -0.01 -11.26 7.06
C GLU A 89 0.97 -11.89 6.06
N HIS A 90 1.28 -11.18 4.96
CA HIS A 90 2.19 -11.67 3.91
C HIS A 90 3.65 -11.28 4.17
N VAL A 91 3.87 -10.13 4.80
CA VAL A 91 5.20 -9.59 5.09
C VAL A 91 5.38 -9.27 6.58
N PRO A 92 5.34 -10.27 7.48
CA PRO A 92 5.34 -10.04 8.93
C PRO A 92 6.65 -9.40 9.45
N SER A 93 7.73 -9.54 8.69
CA SER A 93 9.02 -8.91 8.99
C SER A 93 9.14 -7.48 8.46
N ALA A 94 8.13 -6.94 7.77
CA ALA A 94 8.20 -5.60 7.23
C ALA A 94 8.40 -4.57 8.33
N ARG A 95 9.11 -3.49 8.00
CA ARG A 95 9.25 -2.32 8.87
C ARG A 95 8.01 -1.44 8.68
N ILE A 96 7.63 -0.69 9.70
CA ILE A 96 6.48 0.22 9.61
C ILE A 96 6.99 1.64 9.63
N SER A 97 6.69 2.39 8.57
CA SER A 97 7.02 3.80 8.39
C SER A 97 5.73 4.62 8.44
N VAL A 98 5.38 5.23 9.57
CA VAL A 98 4.08 5.90 9.71
C VAL A 98 4.13 7.33 9.19
N VAL A 99 3.12 7.74 8.41
CA VAL A 99 2.97 9.11 7.89
C VAL A 99 1.61 9.66 8.30
N GLY A 100 1.62 10.76 9.05
CA GLY A 100 0.45 11.49 9.51
C GLY A 100 0.17 12.70 8.63
N ILE A 101 -0.90 12.62 7.85
CA ILE A 101 -1.43 13.72 7.04
C ILE A 101 -2.92 13.83 7.35
N TYR A 102 -3.41 15.04 7.59
CA TYR A 102 -4.85 15.30 7.52
C TYR A 102 -5.13 16.25 6.35
N ARG A 103 -6.38 16.25 5.89
CA ARG A 103 -6.83 17.15 4.85
C ARG A 103 -7.50 18.34 5.52
N ASP A 104 -7.09 19.55 5.14
CA ASP A 104 -7.84 20.74 5.49
C ASP A 104 -9.19 20.72 4.75
N GLU A 105 -10.32 20.85 5.46
CA GLU A 105 -11.64 20.71 4.83
C GLU A 105 -12.06 21.97 4.04
N GLU A 106 -11.40 23.11 4.24
CA GLU A 106 -11.66 24.34 3.50
C GLU A 106 -10.80 24.42 2.23
N THR A 107 -9.50 24.15 2.34
CA THR A 107 -8.56 24.26 1.21
C THR A 107 -8.38 22.97 0.44
N LEU A 108 -8.75 21.82 1.03
CA LEU A 108 -8.49 20.46 0.55
C LEU A 108 -6.99 20.12 0.45
N GLU A 109 -6.12 20.92 1.06
CA GLU A 109 -4.68 20.69 1.05
C GLU A 109 -4.25 19.65 2.10
N PRO A 110 -3.26 18.81 1.78
CA PRO A 110 -2.69 17.87 2.73
C PRO A 110 -1.76 18.58 3.72
N VAL A 111 -2.07 18.52 5.01
CA VAL A 111 -1.22 19.07 6.08
C VAL A 111 -0.46 17.93 6.79
N PRO A 112 0.87 17.82 6.61
CA PRO A 112 1.67 16.83 7.30
C PRO A 112 1.87 17.25 8.76
N TYR A 113 1.58 16.34 9.70
CA TYR A 113 1.75 16.59 11.14
C TYR A 113 2.71 15.62 11.82
N PHE A 114 2.98 14.46 11.22
CA PHE A 114 3.87 13.46 11.79
C PHE A 114 4.51 12.61 10.71
N GLN A 115 5.77 12.25 10.89
CA GLN A 115 6.37 11.15 10.15
C GLN A 115 7.41 10.41 10.99
N LYS A 116 7.44 9.09 10.86
CA LYS A 116 8.50 8.26 11.39
C LYS A 116 8.86 7.20 10.37
N LEU A 117 9.88 7.49 9.57
CA LEU A 117 10.38 6.59 8.54
C LEU A 117 11.47 5.67 9.11
N VAL A 118 11.54 4.45 8.58
CA VAL A 118 12.64 3.52 8.84
C VAL A 118 13.95 4.04 8.23
N SER A 119 15.07 3.75 8.89
CA SER A 119 16.41 3.98 8.34
C SER A 119 16.68 3.14 7.08
N ASN A 120 17.58 3.63 6.22
CA ASN A 120 17.99 3.01 4.96
C ASN A 120 16.78 2.70 4.08
N ILE A 121 15.89 3.69 3.89
CA ILE A 121 14.68 3.53 3.09
C ILE A 121 14.97 3.51 1.58
N ASP A 122 16.12 4.04 1.19
CA ASP A 122 16.72 4.00 -0.14
C ASP A 122 17.03 2.57 -0.61
N GLU A 123 17.28 1.65 0.32
CA GLU A 123 17.51 0.23 0.05
C GLU A 123 16.22 -0.64 0.14
N ARG A 124 15.05 -0.03 0.35
CA ARG A 124 13.79 -0.75 0.63
C ARG A 124 12.71 -0.41 -0.38
N MET A 125 11.86 -1.39 -0.66
CA MET A 125 10.56 -1.14 -1.28
C MET A 125 9.58 -0.60 -0.23
N ALA A 126 8.86 0.47 -0.58
CA ALA A 126 7.77 1.02 0.21
C ALA A 126 6.40 0.59 -0.34
N LEU A 127 5.57 0.01 0.53
CA LEU A 127 4.15 -0.26 0.27
C LEU A 127 3.31 0.79 0.99
N VAL A 128 2.87 1.81 0.26
CA VAL A 128 2.00 2.87 0.79
C VAL A 128 0.55 2.39 0.79
N VAL A 129 -0.11 2.46 1.94
CA VAL A 129 -1.49 1.99 2.12
C VAL A 129 -2.41 3.12 2.57
N ASP A 130 -3.49 3.33 1.80
CA ASP A 130 -4.56 4.27 2.12
C ASP A 130 -5.86 3.80 1.44
N PRO A 131 -6.99 3.61 2.15
CA PRO A 131 -8.21 3.11 1.54
C PRO A 131 -8.73 3.89 0.34
N MET A 132 -8.55 5.21 0.31
CA MET A 132 -9.16 6.08 -0.70
C MET A 132 -8.14 7.00 -1.37
N LEU A 133 -7.98 6.85 -2.69
CA LEU A 133 -7.31 7.85 -3.52
C LEU A 133 -8.36 8.81 -4.11
N ALA A 134 -8.63 9.91 -3.39
CA ALA A 134 -9.65 10.89 -3.79
C ALA A 134 -9.07 11.99 -4.69
N THR A 135 -8.51 13.05 -4.11
CA THR A 135 -7.85 14.14 -4.86
C THR A 135 -6.38 13.83 -5.16
N GLY A 136 -5.81 12.82 -4.50
CA GLY A 136 -4.40 12.45 -4.60
C GLY A 136 -3.46 13.24 -3.69
N GLY A 137 -3.89 14.35 -3.07
CA GLY A 137 -3.01 15.23 -2.29
C GLY A 137 -2.22 14.52 -1.20
N SER A 138 -2.88 13.76 -0.33
CA SER A 138 -2.20 13.00 0.74
C SER A 138 -1.23 11.95 0.21
N MET A 139 -1.58 11.29 -0.91
CA MET A 139 -0.73 10.29 -1.54
C MET A 139 0.52 10.92 -2.15
N ILE A 140 0.36 12.02 -2.90
CA ILE A 140 1.46 12.78 -3.51
C ILE A 140 2.41 13.29 -2.42
N ALA A 141 1.87 13.93 -1.37
CA ALA A 141 2.67 14.41 -0.25
C ALA A 141 3.45 13.27 0.43
N THR A 142 2.83 12.10 0.60
CA THR A 142 3.51 10.91 1.16
C THR A 142 4.62 10.42 0.25
N ILE A 143 4.36 10.28 -1.06
CA ILE A 143 5.36 9.85 -2.04
C ILE A 143 6.53 10.83 -2.10
N ASP A 144 6.27 12.14 -2.05
CA ASP A 144 7.31 13.16 -2.06
C ASP A 144 8.19 13.09 -0.80
N LEU A 145 7.61 12.82 0.37
CA LEU A 145 8.37 12.57 1.60
C LEU A 145 9.27 11.34 1.47
N LEU A 146 8.75 10.24 0.89
CA LEU A 146 9.53 9.01 0.66
C LEU A 146 10.67 9.24 -0.34
N LYS A 147 10.41 9.93 -1.45
CA LYS A 147 11.43 10.28 -2.44
C LYS A 147 12.50 11.20 -1.86
N LYS A 148 12.11 12.22 -1.07
CA LYS A 148 13.04 13.10 -0.35
C LYS A 148 13.93 12.32 0.64
N ALA A 149 13.40 11.24 1.22
CA ALA A 149 14.15 10.33 2.08
C ALA A 149 15.02 9.31 1.31
N GLY A 150 15.00 9.32 -0.04
CA GLY A 150 15.82 8.47 -0.90
C GLY A 150 15.12 7.20 -1.41
N CYS A 151 13.85 6.96 -1.04
CA CYS A 151 13.13 5.76 -1.50
C CYS A 151 12.83 5.83 -3.00
N SER A 152 13.31 4.84 -3.75
CA SER A 152 13.19 4.76 -5.21
C SER A 152 12.16 3.73 -5.68
N SER A 153 11.77 2.78 -4.82
CA SER A 153 10.83 1.72 -5.14
C SER A 153 9.57 1.87 -4.29
N ILE A 154 8.49 2.38 -4.89
CA ILE A 154 7.24 2.70 -4.20
C ILE A 154 6.08 2.03 -4.94
N LYS A 155 5.24 1.31 -4.20
CA LYS A 155 3.94 0.83 -4.67
C LYS A 155 2.84 1.37 -3.76
N VAL A 156 1.70 1.69 -4.37
CA VAL A 156 0.54 2.25 -3.69
C VAL A 156 -0.60 1.25 -3.75
N LEU A 157 -1.20 0.96 -2.60
CA LEU A 157 -2.34 0.08 -2.47
C LEU A 157 -3.52 0.90 -1.92
N VAL A 158 -4.60 0.95 -2.70
CA VAL A 158 -5.86 1.62 -2.35
C VAL A 158 -7.04 0.71 -2.63
N LEU A 159 -8.14 0.86 -1.87
CA LEU A 159 -9.37 0.11 -2.13
C LEU A 159 -10.16 0.72 -3.29
N VAL A 160 -10.18 2.05 -3.34
CA VAL A 160 -10.87 2.83 -4.38
C VAL A 160 -10.02 4.01 -4.81
N ALA A 161 -10.06 4.32 -6.10
CA ALA A 161 -9.44 5.50 -6.67
C ALA A 161 -10.45 6.25 -7.54
N ALA A 162 -10.51 7.56 -7.37
CA ALA A 162 -11.23 8.43 -8.28
C ALA A 162 -10.30 8.84 -9.43
N PRO A 163 -10.82 9.01 -10.66
CA PRO A 163 -10.09 9.74 -11.68
C PRO A 163 -9.78 11.15 -11.14
N GLY A 164 -8.54 11.61 -11.29
CA GLY A 164 -8.15 12.97 -10.88
C GLY A 164 -9.01 14.04 -11.57
N ARG A 165 -8.97 15.29 -11.08
CA ARG A 165 -9.71 16.40 -11.72
C ARG A 165 -9.37 16.53 -13.21
N ASP A 166 -8.13 16.21 -13.60
CA ASP A 166 -7.67 16.26 -15.00
C ASP A 166 -8.17 15.09 -15.86
N CYS A 167 -8.55 13.96 -15.27
CA CYS A 167 -9.05 12.80 -16.03
C CYS A 167 -10.52 12.94 -16.46
N ARG A 168 -11.25 13.96 -15.99
CA ARG A 168 -12.63 14.21 -16.41
C ARG A 168 -12.72 14.96 -17.75
N ALA A 169 -11.61 15.50 -18.24
CA ALA A 169 -11.51 16.19 -19.51
C ALA A 169 -10.57 15.44 -20.47
N GLY A 170 -11.01 14.29 -20.99
CA GLY A 170 -10.59 13.76 -22.30
C GLY A 170 -9.10 13.62 -22.67
N GLU A 171 -8.12 13.81 -21.78
CA GLU A 171 -6.70 13.84 -22.15
C GLU A 171 -5.83 12.86 -21.32
N SER A 172 -5.10 12.06 -22.09
CA SER A 172 -3.91 11.22 -21.82
C SER A 172 -3.49 10.93 -20.37
N ALA A 173 -3.48 9.62 -20.07
CA ALA A 173 -3.04 8.96 -18.84
C ALA A 173 -1.52 9.03 -18.54
N SER A 174 -0.84 10.14 -18.81
CA SER A 174 0.60 10.29 -18.55
C SER A 174 0.95 11.05 -17.28
N GLY A 175 -0.04 11.63 -16.58
CA GLY A 175 0.17 12.44 -15.36
C GLY A 175 -0.52 11.92 -14.09
N CYS A 176 -1.19 10.77 -14.14
CA CYS A 176 -1.58 10.04 -12.94
C CYS A 176 -0.44 9.09 -12.56
#